data_AF-A0A8V5GYW3-F1
#
_entry.id   AF-A0A8V5GYW3-F1
#
_cell.length_a   1.000
_cell.length_b   1.000
_cell.length_c   1.000
_cell.angle_alpha   90.00
_cell.angle_beta   90.00
_cell.angle_gamma   90.00
#
_symmetry.space_group_name_H-M   'P 1'
#
loop_
_entity.id
_entity.type
_entity.pdbx_description
1 polymer ?
#
loop_
_entity_poly.entity_id
_entity_poly.type
_entity_poly.pdbx_seq_one_letter_code
_entity_poly.pdbx_strand_id
1 'polypeptide(L)'
;CLTSKNPTPAKCIPTKTPTSPTGISNMGNMYTLYFLNNQTQDWKDKYIKDYVSLGAPWGGVAKTLRVLASGDNNRIPVISSLKIRDQQRSAVSTNWMLPYNYTWPPDKVFVRTPTANYTLRDYQKFYRDINFEDGWLMRQDTEPLVYRMTPPGVRIHCLYGTGVETPDSFHYESFPDKEPKIFYSDGDGTVNLQSALQCQKWVNMQKQKVVVFELSGNEHIQMLSNDTTISYVKKLLFDL
;
A
#
# COMPACT_ATOMS: atom_id res chain seq x y z
N CYS A 1 -29.77 -8.05 -31.74
CA CYS A 1 -30.67 -7.07 -32.38
C CYS A 1 -31.97 -7.75 -32.74
N LEU A 2 -33.04 -7.50 -31.98
CA LEU A 2 -34.38 -7.95 -32.35
C LEU A 2 -35.05 -6.82 -33.13
N THR A 3 -35.58 -7.15 -34.31
CA THR A 3 -36.21 -6.24 -35.26
C THR A 3 -37.59 -5.82 -34.79
N SER A 4 -37.78 -4.53 -34.52
CA SER A 4 -39.09 -3.88 -34.37
C SER A 4 -39.27 -2.89 -35.51
N LYS A 5 -40.38 -3.01 -36.24
CA LYS A 5 -40.82 -2.13 -37.32
C LYS A 5 -41.24 -0.77 -36.73
N ASN A 6 -40.39 0.24 -36.83
CA ASN A 6 -40.79 1.66 -36.88
C ASN A 6 -39.60 2.55 -37.30
N PRO A 7 -39.82 3.64 -38.07
CA PRO A 7 -38.76 4.49 -38.60
C PRO A 7 -38.40 5.55 -37.55
N THR A 8 -37.64 5.17 -36.55
CA THR A 8 -36.95 6.10 -35.67
C THR A 8 -35.51 5.63 -35.54
N PRO A 9 -34.50 6.52 -35.67
CA PRO A 9 -33.11 6.09 -35.57
C PRO A 9 -32.90 5.54 -34.16
N ALA A 10 -32.69 4.22 -34.08
CA ALA A 10 -32.25 3.56 -32.86
C ALA A 10 -30.91 4.19 -32.47
N LYS A 11 -30.94 5.10 -31.48
CA LYS A 11 -29.74 5.53 -30.79
C LYS A 11 -29.19 4.32 -30.05
N CYS A 12 -28.21 3.66 -30.64
CA CYS A 12 -27.35 2.74 -29.93
C CYS A 12 -26.70 3.52 -28.79
N ILE A 13 -27.14 3.26 -27.56
CA ILE A 13 -26.44 3.71 -26.36
C ILE A 13 -25.06 3.07 -26.41
N PRO A 14 -23.95 3.83 -26.40
CA PRO A 14 -22.62 3.23 -26.35
C PRO A 14 -22.57 2.33 -25.12
N THR A 15 -22.23 1.06 -25.32
CA THR A 15 -21.85 0.18 -24.21
C THR A 15 -20.76 0.90 -23.43
N LYS A 16 -21.01 1.23 -22.16
CA LYS A 16 -20.05 1.87 -21.26
C LYS A 16 -18.71 1.14 -21.41
N THR A 17 -17.71 1.82 -21.95
CA THR A 17 -16.34 1.32 -21.96
C THR A 17 -15.95 1.05 -20.51
N PRO A 18 -15.48 -0.16 -20.18
CA PRO A 18 -14.93 -0.44 -18.85
C PRO A 18 -13.86 0.60 -18.55
N THR A 19 -13.96 1.25 -17.39
CA THR A 19 -13.00 2.25 -16.96
C THR A 19 -11.79 1.52 -16.41
N SER A 20 -10.60 1.76 -16.98
CA SER A 20 -9.34 1.42 -16.32
C SER A 20 -9.10 2.48 -15.23
N PRO A 21 -9.06 2.14 -13.93
CA PRO A 21 -8.57 3.06 -12.92
C PRO A 21 -7.12 3.37 -13.28
N THR A 22 -6.88 4.59 -13.75
CA THR A 22 -5.55 5.11 -14.07
C THR A 22 -4.73 5.16 -12.78
N GLY A 23 -3.69 4.30 -12.71
CA GLY A 23 -2.56 4.30 -11.75
C GLY A 23 -2.88 4.76 -10.33
N ILE A 24 -3.07 3.81 -9.41
CA ILE A 24 -3.29 4.12 -8.00
C ILE A 24 -1.97 3.99 -7.26
N SER A 25 -1.57 5.07 -6.57
CA SER A 25 -0.27 5.16 -5.89
C SER A 25 -0.39 4.86 -4.39
N ASN A 26 0.60 4.15 -3.85
CA ASN A 26 0.81 3.96 -2.41
C ASN A 26 -0.43 3.37 -1.71
N MET A 27 -0.90 3.99 -0.62
CA MET A 27 -2.05 3.57 0.17
C MET A 27 -3.36 3.51 -0.63
N GLY A 28 -3.48 4.25 -1.75
CA GLY A 28 -4.66 4.16 -2.61
C GLY A 28 -4.92 2.71 -3.05
N ASN A 29 -3.87 1.90 -3.23
CA ASN A 29 -4.00 0.50 -3.60
C ASN A 29 -4.73 -0.35 -2.55
N MET A 30 -4.51 -0.05 -1.28
CA MET A 30 -5.19 -0.72 -0.17
C MET A 30 -6.69 -0.38 -0.18
N TYR A 31 -7.04 0.89 -0.45
CA TYR A 31 -8.43 1.31 -0.63
C TYR A 31 -9.09 0.64 -1.83
N THR A 32 -8.39 0.54 -2.97
CA THR A 32 -8.91 -0.11 -4.17
C THR A 32 -9.12 -1.60 -3.95
N LEU A 33 -8.19 -2.27 -3.29
CA LEU A 33 -8.35 -3.68 -2.92
C LEU A 33 -9.57 -3.87 -2.02
N TYR A 34 -9.73 -3.03 -0.99
CA TYR A 34 -10.90 -3.04 -0.12
C TYR A 34 -12.20 -2.82 -0.91
N PHE A 35 -12.21 -1.85 -1.82
CA PHE A 35 -13.36 -1.56 -2.68
C PHE A 35 -13.72 -2.77 -3.56
N LEU A 36 -12.75 -3.33 -4.29
CA LEU A 36 -12.94 -4.46 -5.21
C LEU A 36 -13.37 -5.73 -4.47
N ASN A 37 -12.88 -5.95 -3.25
CA ASN A 37 -13.30 -7.08 -2.41
C ASN A 37 -14.76 -6.95 -1.92
N ASN A 38 -15.33 -5.75 -1.98
CA ASN A 38 -16.73 -5.47 -1.65
C ASN A 38 -17.64 -5.35 -2.89
N GLN A 39 -17.13 -5.62 -4.10
CA GLN A 39 -17.94 -5.70 -5.32
C GLN A 39 -18.15 -7.16 -5.75
N THR A 40 -19.29 -7.45 -6.40
CA THR A 40 -19.54 -8.76 -6.99
C THR A 40 -18.60 -9.04 -8.17
N GLN A 41 -18.31 -10.31 -8.42
CA GLN A 41 -17.45 -10.69 -9.56
C GLN A 41 -18.06 -10.23 -10.90
N ASP A 42 -19.38 -10.40 -11.08
CA ASP A 42 -20.09 -9.93 -12.28
C ASP A 42 -19.95 -8.42 -12.50
N TRP A 43 -19.95 -7.62 -11.43
CA TRP A 43 -19.72 -6.18 -11.52
C TRP A 43 -18.29 -5.89 -11.97
N LYS A 44 -17.31 -6.56 -11.36
CA LYS A 44 -15.90 -6.38 -11.69
C LYS A 44 -15.60 -6.76 -13.13
N ASP A 45 -16.11 -7.90 -13.59
CA ASP A 45 -15.96 -8.38 -14.96
C ASP A 45 -16.61 -7.43 -15.99
N LYS A 46 -17.67 -6.72 -15.59
CA LYS A 46 -18.38 -5.76 -16.45
C LYS A 46 -17.73 -4.38 -16.51
N TYR A 47 -17.16 -3.89 -15.40
CA TYR A 47 -16.78 -2.48 -15.26
C TYR A 47 -15.27 -2.24 -15.15
N ILE A 48 -14.46 -3.25 -14.81
CA ILE A 48 -13.03 -3.09 -14.57
C ILE A 48 -12.25 -3.84 -15.65
N LYS A 49 -11.52 -3.10 -16.50
CA LYS A 49 -10.64 -3.70 -17.54
C LYS A 49 -9.35 -4.23 -16.91
N ASP A 50 -8.59 -3.33 -16.29
CA ASP A 50 -7.29 -3.59 -15.70
C ASP A 50 -7.15 -2.77 -14.42
N TYR A 51 -6.47 -3.32 -13.42
CA TYR A 51 -6.06 -2.61 -12.21
C TYR A 51 -4.55 -2.41 -12.22
N VAL A 52 -4.08 -1.16 -12.35
CA VAL A 52 -2.66 -0.83 -12.26
C VAL A 52 -2.32 -0.35 -10.85
N SER A 53 -1.53 -1.15 -10.15
CA SER A 53 -1.05 -0.88 -8.80
C SER A 53 0.40 -0.37 -8.86
N LEU A 54 0.64 0.85 -8.37
CA LEU A 54 1.97 1.46 -8.30
C LEU A 54 2.43 1.54 -6.84
N GLY A 55 3.53 0.86 -6.49
CA GLY A 55 4.18 0.99 -5.18
C GLY A 55 3.26 0.64 -4.00
N ALA A 56 2.50 -0.44 -4.10
CA ALA A 56 1.47 -0.78 -3.11
C ALA A 56 2.07 -1.37 -1.82
N PRO A 57 1.74 -0.82 -0.64
CA PRO A 57 2.20 -1.33 0.66
C PRO A 57 1.32 -2.47 1.17
N TRP A 58 1.17 -3.54 0.39
CA TRP A 58 0.23 -4.64 0.68
C TRP A 58 0.37 -5.26 2.07
N GLY A 59 1.61 -5.36 2.57
CA GLY A 59 1.96 -5.91 3.87
C GLY A 59 2.18 -4.85 4.96
N GLY A 60 1.82 -3.60 4.71
CA GLY A 60 2.25 -2.45 5.52
C GLY A 60 3.72 -2.09 5.29
N VAL A 61 4.20 -1.04 5.96
CA VAL A 61 5.58 -0.54 5.83
C VAL A 61 6.21 -0.33 7.19
N ALA A 62 7.49 -0.70 7.35
CA ALA A 62 8.18 -0.60 8.64
C ALA A 62 8.30 0.86 9.13
N LYS A 63 8.44 1.82 8.21
CA LYS A 63 8.53 3.28 8.50
C LYS A 63 7.42 3.80 9.41
N THR A 64 6.22 3.20 9.39
CA THR A 64 5.09 3.61 10.26
C THR A 64 5.44 3.57 11.76
N LEU A 65 6.29 2.64 12.20
CA LEU A 65 6.69 2.55 13.61
C LEU A 65 7.54 3.75 14.04
N ARG A 66 8.45 4.23 13.18
CA ARG A 66 9.19 5.47 13.42
C ARG A 66 8.26 6.69 13.44
N VAL A 67 7.32 6.76 12.48
CA VAL A 67 6.32 7.84 12.40
C VAL A 67 5.50 7.92 13.69
N LEU A 68 5.02 6.78 14.21
CA LEU A 68 4.24 6.74 15.44
C LEU A 68 5.09 7.03 16.68
N ALA A 69 6.33 6.56 16.74
CA ALA A 69 7.21 6.78 17.90
C ALA A 69 7.74 8.22 17.97
N SER A 70 8.55 8.64 17.00
CA SER A 70 9.31 9.90 17.03
C SER A 70 8.82 10.95 16.04
N GLY A 71 7.86 10.61 15.17
CA GLY A 71 7.45 11.44 14.04
C GLY A 71 8.42 11.34 12.87
N ASP A 72 7.97 11.79 11.69
CA ASP A 72 8.81 11.89 10.50
C ASP A 72 8.56 13.22 9.79
N ASN A 73 9.54 14.12 9.82
CA ASN A 73 9.45 15.40 9.13
C ASN A 73 9.89 15.33 7.66
N ASN A 74 10.14 14.14 7.10
CA ASN A 74 10.63 13.96 5.72
C ASN A 74 11.88 14.80 5.39
N ARG A 75 12.73 15.05 6.39
CA ARG A 75 13.91 15.93 6.30
C ARG A 75 13.59 17.39 5.99
N ILE A 76 12.37 17.85 6.25
CA ILE A 76 11.98 19.27 6.14
C ILE A 76 12.46 20.01 7.40
N PRO A 77 13.51 20.86 7.33
CA PRO A 77 14.19 21.37 8.51
C PRO A 77 13.32 22.28 9.39
N VAL A 78 12.29 22.89 8.81
CA VAL A 78 11.40 23.85 9.48
C VAL A 78 10.34 23.16 10.35
N ILE A 79 10.13 21.86 10.16
CA ILE A 79 9.10 21.09 10.85
C ILE A 79 9.76 20.17 11.88
N SER A 80 9.41 20.35 13.16
CA SER A 80 9.84 19.45 14.24
C SER A 80 9.12 18.10 14.11
N SER A 81 9.88 16.99 14.10
CA SER A 81 9.33 15.62 14.08
C SER A 81 8.29 15.41 15.18
N LEU A 82 8.55 15.90 16.39
CA LEU A 82 7.62 15.75 17.52
C LEU A 82 6.33 16.57 17.35
N LYS A 83 6.39 17.72 16.68
CA LYS A 83 5.18 18.52 16.41
C LYS A 83 4.32 17.90 15.32
N ILE A 84 4.94 17.35 14.27
CA ILE A 84 4.17 16.69 13.19
C ILE A 84 3.64 15.32 13.61
N ARG A 85 4.27 14.69 14.60
CA ARG A 85 3.86 13.39 15.16
C ARG A 85 2.40 13.36 15.60
N ASP A 86 1.89 14.41 16.21
CA ASP A 86 0.49 14.44 16.68
C ASP A 86 -0.50 14.34 15.50
N GLN A 87 -0.20 15.05 14.40
CA GLN A 87 -0.97 14.93 13.17
C GLN A 87 -0.82 13.54 12.55
N GLN A 88 0.40 13.00 12.52
CA GLN A 88 0.67 11.68 11.94
C GLN A 88 -0.01 10.54 12.73
N ARG A 89 -0.09 10.66 14.06
CA ARG A 89 -0.77 9.72 14.96
C ARG A 89 -2.29 9.76 14.81
N SER A 90 -2.87 10.96 14.72
CA SER A 90 -4.32 11.14 14.55
C SER A 90 -4.86 10.62 13.21
N ALA A 91 -4.01 10.50 12.19
CA ALA A 91 -4.36 9.84 10.93
C ALA A 91 -4.47 8.31 11.13
N VAL A 92 -5.71 7.80 11.17
CA VAL A 92 -6.02 6.37 11.30
C VAL A 92 -5.28 5.50 10.26
N SER A 93 -5.08 6.03 9.05
CA SER A 93 -4.32 5.38 7.98
C SER A 93 -2.90 4.98 8.38
N THR A 94 -2.22 5.76 9.24
CA THR A 94 -0.87 5.44 9.71
C THR A 94 -0.86 4.11 10.46
N ASN A 95 -1.86 3.89 11.33
CA ASN A 95 -2.02 2.66 12.10
C ASN A 95 -2.47 1.49 11.21
N TRP A 96 -3.28 1.77 10.19
CA TRP A 96 -3.69 0.78 9.20
C TRP A 96 -2.50 0.22 8.38
N MET A 97 -1.48 1.05 8.11
CA MET A 97 -0.29 0.69 7.32
C MET A 97 0.85 0.04 8.14
N LEU A 98 0.60 -0.31 9.42
CA LEU A 98 1.56 -1.09 10.21
C LEU A 98 1.84 -2.47 9.57
N PRO A 99 3.04 -3.04 9.75
CA PRO A 99 3.40 -4.37 9.26
C PRO A 99 2.41 -5.47 9.65
N TYR A 100 2.04 -6.32 8.70
CA TYR A 100 1.13 -7.46 8.91
C TYR A 100 1.86 -8.81 8.91
N ASN A 101 1.36 -9.77 9.69
CA ASN A 101 1.96 -11.10 9.84
C ASN A 101 1.91 -12.01 8.60
N TYR A 102 1.04 -11.72 7.61
CA TYR A 102 1.02 -12.44 6.33
C TYR A 102 2.19 -12.06 5.41
N THR A 103 2.93 -11.01 5.79
CA THR A 103 4.11 -10.52 5.06
C THR A 103 5.37 -10.68 5.90
N TRP A 104 5.32 -10.24 7.15
CA TRP A 104 6.50 -10.12 8.00
C TRP A 104 6.58 -11.26 9.01
N PRO A 105 7.79 -11.83 9.25
CA PRO A 105 7.98 -12.83 10.29
C PRO A 105 7.56 -12.29 11.66
N PRO A 106 6.86 -13.10 12.47
CA PRO A 106 6.32 -12.62 13.74
C PRO A 106 7.40 -12.35 14.81
N ASP A 107 8.59 -12.88 14.63
CA ASP A 107 9.79 -12.70 15.46
C ASP A 107 10.69 -11.56 14.97
N LYS A 108 10.37 -10.93 13.83
CA LYS A 108 11.11 -9.78 13.34
C LYS A 108 10.96 -8.61 14.31
N VAL A 109 12.10 -8.12 14.81
CA VAL A 109 12.17 -6.91 15.62
C VAL A 109 12.21 -5.68 14.71
N PHE A 110 11.18 -4.84 14.80
CA PHE A 110 11.12 -3.59 14.04
C PHE A 110 11.69 -2.42 14.83
N VAL A 111 11.46 -2.38 16.14
CA VAL A 111 11.97 -1.32 17.03
C VAL A 111 12.73 -1.96 18.17
N ARG A 112 13.96 -1.51 18.38
CA ARG A 112 14.84 -1.91 19.49
C ARG A 112 15.19 -0.72 20.35
N THR A 113 15.01 -0.84 21.66
CA THR A 113 15.37 0.17 22.66
C THR A 113 16.31 -0.46 23.70
N PRO A 114 16.84 0.31 24.68
CA PRO A 114 17.66 -0.27 25.75
C PRO A 114 16.87 -1.21 26.67
N THR A 115 15.53 -1.07 26.72
CA THR A 115 14.67 -1.77 27.69
C THR A 115 13.69 -2.75 27.03
N ALA A 116 13.46 -2.66 25.72
CA ALA A 116 12.48 -3.49 25.04
C ALA A 116 12.79 -3.70 23.54
N ASN A 117 12.29 -4.80 23.00
CA ASN A 117 12.17 -5.04 21.57
C ASN A 117 10.68 -5.08 21.22
N TYR A 118 10.31 -4.55 20.06
CA TYR A 118 8.95 -4.57 19.56
C TYR A 118 8.91 -5.30 18.22
N THR A 119 8.16 -6.39 18.19
CA THR A 119 7.73 -7.10 17.00
C THR A 119 6.28 -6.73 16.65
N LEU A 120 5.73 -7.31 15.59
CA LEU A 120 4.31 -7.15 15.26
C LEU A 120 3.36 -7.72 16.33
N ARG A 121 3.84 -8.58 17.24
CA ARG A 121 3.04 -9.12 18.36
C ARG A 121 2.95 -8.14 19.53
N ASP A 122 3.82 -7.13 19.55
CA ASP A 122 4.00 -6.24 20.68
C ASP A 122 3.31 -4.87 20.46
N TYR A 123 2.45 -4.73 19.45
CA TYR A 123 1.83 -3.44 19.11
C TYR A 123 1.08 -2.80 20.28
N GLN A 124 0.30 -3.56 21.06
CA GLN A 124 -0.38 -3.01 22.22
C GLN A 124 0.62 -2.43 23.25
N LYS A 125 1.72 -3.15 23.51
CA LYS A 125 2.80 -2.67 24.39
C LYS A 125 3.48 -1.43 23.78
N PHE A 126 3.76 -1.45 22.48
CA PHE A 126 4.34 -0.31 21.76
C PHE A 126 3.50 0.96 21.92
N TYR A 127 2.18 0.88 21.68
CA TYR A 127 1.27 2.02 21.81
C TYR A 127 1.23 2.61 23.22
N ARG A 128 1.21 1.74 24.24
CA ARG A 128 1.31 2.17 25.64
C ARG A 128 2.63 2.88 25.93
N ASP A 129 3.74 2.30 25.48
CA ASP A 129 5.09 2.80 25.78
C ASP A 129 5.41 4.11 25.00
N ILE A 130 4.65 4.44 23.95
CA ILE A 130 4.70 5.75 23.26
C ILE A 130 3.64 6.76 23.72
N ASN A 131 2.86 6.40 24.76
CA ASN A 131 1.74 7.16 25.29
C ASN A 131 0.70 7.54 24.21
N PHE A 132 0.26 6.56 23.42
CA PHE A 132 -0.75 6.72 22.36
C PHE A 132 -1.66 5.50 22.25
N GLU A 133 -2.41 5.20 23.32
CA GLU A 133 -3.27 4.01 23.39
C GLU A 133 -4.43 4.03 22.38
N ASP A 134 -4.94 5.19 21.98
CA ASP A 134 -5.95 5.32 20.92
C ASP A 134 -5.48 4.70 19.60
N GLY A 135 -4.17 4.73 19.32
CA GLY A 135 -3.60 4.09 18.13
C GLY A 135 -3.76 2.57 18.12
N TRP A 136 -3.79 1.93 19.29
CA TRP A 136 -4.08 0.51 19.40
C TRP A 136 -5.53 0.22 19.00
N LEU A 137 -6.48 1.04 19.47
CA LEU A 137 -7.89 0.92 19.09
C LEU A 137 -8.07 1.12 17.57
N MET A 138 -7.43 2.15 17.00
CA MET A 138 -7.42 2.38 15.55
C MET A 138 -6.85 1.19 14.76
N ARG A 139 -5.80 0.54 15.28
CA ARG A 139 -5.24 -0.67 14.65
C ARG A 139 -6.24 -1.83 14.70
N GLN A 140 -6.90 -2.05 15.83
CA GLN A 140 -7.92 -3.09 15.98
C GLN A 140 -9.10 -2.90 15.01
N ASP A 141 -9.53 -1.65 14.82
CA ASP A 141 -10.63 -1.32 13.89
C ASP A 141 -10.25 -1.55 12.42
N THR A 142 -8.99 -1.32 12.06
CA THR A 142 -8.56 -1.26 10.65
C THR A 142 -7.85 -2.51 10.14
N GLU A 143 -7.18 -3.26 11.01
CA GLU A 143 -6.47 -4.49 10.65
C GLU A 143 -7.35 -5.48 9.86
N PRO A 144 -8.60 -5.78 10.28
CA PRO A 144 -9.43 -6.78 9.59
C PRO A 144 -9.85 -6.39 8.16
N LEU A 145 -9.82 -5.11 7.80
CA LEU A 145 -10.41 -4.60 6.54
C LEU A 145 -9.84 -5.27 5.28
N VAL A 146 -8.53 -5.55 5.29
CA VAL A 146 -7.81 -6.17 4.16
C VAL A 146 -6.91 -7.32 4.59
N TYR A 147 -6.99 -7.76 5.85
CA TYR A 147 -6.14 -8.80 6.44
C TYR A 147 -6.11 -10.10 5.62
N ARG A 148 -7.25 -10.48 5.04
CA ARG A 148 -7.38 -11.73 4.25
C ARG A 148 -6.57 -11.71 2.97
N MET A 149 -6.15 -10.52 2.49
CA MET A 149 -5.45 -10.36 1.23
C MET A 149 -6.15 -11.10 0.07
N THR A 150 -7.49 -11.07 0.07
CA THR A 150 -8.30 -11.67 -0.99
C THR A 150 -7.92 -11.03 -2.33
N PRO A 151 -7.62 -11.81 -3.37
CA PRO A 151 -7.24 -11.29 -4.67
C PRO A 151 -8.36 -10.41 -5.26
N PRO A 152 -8.03 -9.34 -5.99
CA PRO A 152 -9.04 -8.37 -6.44
C PRO A 152 -10.02 -8.96 -7.46
N GLY A 153 -9.72 -10.11 -8.08
CA GLY A 153 -10.60 -10.77 -9.06
C GLY A 153 -10.71 -10.00 -10.37
N VAL A 154 -9.70 -9.21 -10.71
CA VAL A 154 -9.56 -8.50 -11.99
C VAL A 154 -8.12 -8.67 -12.47
N ARG A 155 -7.88 -8.40 -13.75
CA ARG A 155 -6.51 -8.38 -14.26
C ARG A 155 -5.74 -7.26 -13.56
N ILE A 156 -4.65 -7.60 -12.89
CA ILE A 156 -3.86 -6.66 -12.10
C ILE A 156 -2.43 -6.57 -12.63
N HIS A 157 -1.91 -5.35 -12.66
CA HIS A 157 -0.54 -4.99 -13.01
C HIS A 157 0.13 -4.39 -11.77
N CYS A 158 0.95 -5.17 -11.09
CA CYS A 158 1.73 -4.75 -9.94
C CYS A 158 3.09 -4.20 -10.36
N LEU A 159 3.24 -2.89 -10.28
CA LEU A 159 4.51 -2.21 -10.47
C LEU A 159 5.09 -1.84 -9.10
N TYR A 160 6.34 -2.22 -8.84
CA TYR A 160 7.02 -1.96 -7.57
C TYR A 160 8.47 -1.59 -7.78
N GLY A 161 8.99 -0.68 -6.94
CA GLY A 161 10.40 -0.29 -6.96
C GLY A 161 11.31 -1.26 -6.21
N THR A 162 12.55 -1.37 -6.68
CA THR A 162 13.65 -2.12 -6.06
C THR A 162 14.94 -1.30 -6.12
N GLY A 163 15.94 -1.69 -5.35
CA GLY A 163 17.27 -1.09 -5.36
C GLY A 163 17.36 0.27 -4.66
N VAL A 164 16.34 0.66 -3.87
CA VAL A 164 16.34 1.91 -3.10
C VAL A 164 16.32 1.58 -1.60
N GLU A 165 17.28 2.16 -0.86
CA GLU A 165 17.38 1.97 0.60
C GLU A 165 16.08 2.35 1.31
N THR A 166 15.41 1.35 1.89
CA THR A 166 14.09 1.49 2.48
C THR A 166 14.14 1.19 3.98
N PRO A 167 13.65 2.07 4.87
CA PRO A 167 13.68 1.82 6.32
C PRO A 167 13.01 0.49 6.69
N ASP A 168 13.73 -0.36 7.43
CA ASP A 168 13.32 -1.72 7.77
C ASP A 168 13.22 -1.94 9.28
N SER A 169 14.15 -1.38 10.06
CA SER A 169 14.12 -1.42 11.52
C SER A 169 14.82 -0.22 12.16
N PHE A 170 14.52 0.03 13.43
CA PHE A 170 14.87 1.26 14.14
C PHE A 170 15.48 0.93 15.50
N HIS A 171 16.67 1.47 15.76
CA HIS A 171 17.29 1.40 17.08
C HIS A 171 17.26 2.76 17.76
N TYR A 172 16.54 2.84 18.88
CA TYR A 172 16.46 4.03 19.71
C TYR A 172 17.41 3.89 20.89
N GLU A 173 18.32 4.85 21.06
CA GLU A 173 19.07 4.99 22.32
C GLU A 173 18.20 5.61 23.42
N SER A 174 17.27 6.48 23.03
CA SER A 174 16.27 7.13 23.90
C SER A 174 14.92 7.11 23.20
N PHE A 175 13.94 6.41 23.77
CA PHE A 175 12.62 6.18 23.18
C PHE A 175 11.52 6.88 23.99
N PRO A 176 10.48 7.47 23.38
CA PRO A 176 10.21 7.58 21.94
C PRO A 176 10.59 8.93 21.30
N ASP A 177 11.04 9.91 22.08
CA ASP A 177 11.12 11.32 21.64
C ASP A 177 12.44 11.74 20.94
N LYS A 178 13.35 10.80 20.67
CA LYS A 178 14.56 11.05 19.86
C LYS A 178 14.55 10.25 18.57
N GLU A 179 15.22 10.75 17.53
CA GLU A 179 15.35 10.02 16.27
C GLU A 179 16.17 8.73 16.46
N PRO A 180 15.76 7.62 15.83
CA PRO A 180 16.49 6.36 15.89
C PRO A 180 17.65 6.30 14.89
N LYS A 181 18.57 5.37 15.13
CA LYS A 181 19.39 4.82 14.06
C LYS A 181 18.52 3.93 13.16
N ILE A 182 18.50 4.21 11.86
CA ILE A 182 17.69 3.48 10.88
C ILE A 182 18.55 2.40 10.22
N PHE A 183 18.00 1.20 10.11
CA PHE A 183 18.53 0.12 9.28
C PHE A 183 17.65 -0.02 8.04
N TYR A 184 18.30 -0.25 6.90
CA TYR A 184 17.65 -0.24 5.59
C TYR A 184 17.62 -1.65 4.99
N SER A 185 16.56 -1.94 4.25
CA SER A 185 16.40 -3.10 3.37
C SER A 185 16.13 -2.64 1.95
N ASP A 186 15.98 -3.59 1.04
CA ASP A 186 15.52 -3.32 -0.31
C ASP A 186 14.04 -2.87 -0.36
N GLY A 187 13.71 -2.09 -1.39
CA GLY A 187 12.39 -1.51 -1.65
C GLY A 187 12.48 -0.27 -2.55
N ASP A 188 11.51 0.62 -2.41
CA ASP A 188 11.39 1.87 -3.19
C ASP A 188 11.69 3.15 -2.38
N GLY A 189 12.28 3.03 -1.18
CA GLY A 189 12.55 4.13 -0.25
C GLY A 189 11.44 4.37 0.79
N THR A 190 10.25 3.80 0.57
CA THR A 190 9.13 3.85 1.53
C THR A 190 8.51 2.48 1.77
N VAL A 191 8.19 1.74 0.72
CA VAL A 191 7.59 0.41 0.75
C VAL A 191 8.69 -0.64 0.67
N ASN A 192 8.77 -1.46 1.72
CA ASN A 192 9.71 -2.57 1.76
C ASN A 192 9.35 -3.60 0.68
N LEU A 193 10.35 -4.17 0.02
CA LEU A 193 10.15 -5.10 -1.10
C LEU A 193 9.16 -6.24 -0.77
N GLN A 194 9.32 -6.90 0.38
CA GLN A 194 8.43 -7.99 0.80
C GLN A 194 6.95 -7.61 0.92
N SER A 195 6.68 -6.33 1.20
CA SER A 195 5.33 -5.77 1.21
C SER A 195 4.79 -5.67 -0.22
N ALA A 196 5.55 -5.05 -1.13
CA ALA A 196 5.15 -4.90 -2.52
C ALA A 196 4.95 -6.24 -3.26
N LEU A 197 5.72 -7.27 -2.89
CA LEU A 197 5.64 -8.59 -3.51
C LEU A 197 4.41 -9.43 -3.14
N GLN A 198 3.56 -9.00 -2.20
CA GLN A 198 2.40 -9.81 -1.80
C GLN A 198 1.46 -10.13 -2.96
N CYS A 199 1.34 -9.25 -3.95
CA CYS A 199 0.48 -9.55 -5.08
C CYS A 199 0.98 -10.69 -5.97
N GLN A 200 2.25 -11.09 -5.89
CA GLN A 200 2.75 -12.32 -6.55
C GLN A 200 1.99 -13.56 -6.07
N LYS A 201 1.55 -13.57 -4.80
CA LYS A 201 0.78 -14.70 -4.24
C LYS A 201 -0.57 -14.87 -4.95
N TRP A 202 -1.12 -13.80 -5.54
CA TRP A 202 -2.41 -13.85 -6.23
C TRP A 202 -2.38 -14.58 -7.58
N VAL A 203 -1.20 -14.86 -8.15
CA VAL A 203 -1.05 -15.51 -9.48
C VAL A 203 -1.89 -16.78 -9.62
N ASN A 204 -2.01 -17.57 -8.55
CA ASN A 204 -2.77 -18.82 -8.53
C ASN A 204 -4.06 -18.76 -7.69
N MET A 205 -4.47 -17.57 -7.26
CA MET A 205 -5.65 -17.37 -6.38
C MET A 205 -6.85 -16.77 -7.11
N GLN A 206 -6.68 -16.33 -8.36
CA GLN A 206 -7.73 -15.78 -9.20
C GLN A 206 -7.58 -16.26 -10.65
N LYS A 207 -8.68 -16.22 -11.42
CA LYS A 207 -8.67 -16.60 -12.85
C LYS A 207 -7.97 -15.55 -13.72
N GLN A 208 -8.11 -14.29 -13.35
CA GLN A 208 -7.60 -13.14 -14.10
C GLN A 208 -6.09 -13.02 -13.91
N LYS A 209 -5.39 -12.57 -14.95
CA LYS A 209 -3.92 -12.49 -14.97
C LYS A 209 -3.39 -11.51 -13.91
N VAL A 210 -2.33 -11.94 -13.21
CA VAL A 210 -1.52 -11.10 -12.33
C VAL A 210 -0.19 -10.84 -13.03
N VAL A 211 0.08 -9.59 -13.39
CA VAL A 211 1.33 -9.15 -14.01
C VAL A 211 2.16 -8.45 -12.95
N VAL A 212 3.43 -8.82 -12.86
CA VAL A 212 4.37 -8.34 -11.86
C VAL A 212 5.50 -7.67 -12.63
N PHE A 213 5.78 -6.40 -12.34
CA PHE A 213 6.72 -5.59 -13.10
C PHE A 213 7.62 -4.81 -12.16
N GLU A 214 8.90 -5.13 -12.20
CA GLU A 214 9.91 -4.49 -11.37
C GLU A 214 10.36 -3.16 -11.99
N LEU A 215 10.44 -2.12 -11.15
CA LEU A 215 10.97 -0.81 -11.49
C LEU A 215 12.30 -0.60 -10.75
N SER A 216 13.38 -1.17 -11.30
CA SER A 216 14.72 -1.05 -10.71
C SER A 216 15.14 0.40 -10.53
N GLY A 217 15.63 0.75 -9.34
CA GLY A 217 16.11 2.08 -8.95
C GLY A 217 15.02 3.16 -8.89
N ASN A 218 13.74 2.81 -8.96
CA ASN A 218 12.66 3.79 -8.88
C ASN A 218 12.25 4.04 -7.44
N GLU A 219 12.44 5.29 -7.00
CA GLU A 219 11.94 5.76 -5.71
C GLU A 219 10.41 5.90 -5.71
N HIS A 220 9.82 5.76 -4.53
CA HIS A 220 8.39 5.68 -4.26
C HIS A 220 7.53 6.78 -4.90
N ILE A 221 7.97 8.03 -4.89
CA ILE A 221 7.26 9.16 -5.51
C ILE A 221 7.69 9.30 -6.97
N GLN A 222 8.99 9.13 -7.24
CA GLN A 222 9.56 9.25 -8.58
C GLN A 222 8.96 8.26 -9.59
N MET A 223 8.45 7.11 -9.14
CA MET A 223 7.80 6.13 -10.00
C MET A 223 6.60 6.71 -10.77
N LEU A 224 5.93 7.74 -10.25
CA LEU A 224 4.75 8.35 -10.89
C LEU A 224 5.12 9.19 -12.12
N SER A 225 6.31 9.78 -12.11
CA SER A 225 6.84 10.58 -13.21
C SER A 225 7.92 9.86 -14.03
N ASN A 226 8.22 8.59 -13.73
CA ASN A 226 9.23 7.83 -14.43
C ASN A 226 8.76 7.45 -15.84
N ASP A 227 9.62 7.67 -16.84
CA ASP A 227 9.32 7.38 -18.24
C ASP A 227 8.97 5.92 -18.49
N THR A 228 9.57 4.98 -17.74
CA THR A 228 9.26 3.54 -17.83
C THR A 228 7.84 3.28 -17.34
N THR A 229 7.45 3.84 -16.18
CA THR A 229 6.08 3.71 -15.66
C THR A 229 5.06 4.34 -16.60
N ILE A 230 5.33 5.56 -17.06
CA ILE A 230 4.44 6.27 -18.00
C ILE A 230 4.31 5.47 -19.30
N SER A 231 5.41 4.95 -19.84
CA SER A 231 5.40 4.13 -21.06
C SER A 231 4.62 2.84 -20.87
N TYR A 232 4.75 2.19 -19.70
CA TYR A 232 3.99 0.99 -19.37
C TYR A 232 2.49 1.27 -19.35
N VAL A 233 2.07 2.33 -18.64
CA VAL A 233 0.67 2.72 -18.54
C VAL A 233 0.12 3.14 -19.90
N LYS A 234 0.88 3.89 -20.71
CA LYS A 234 0.48 4.25 -22.08
C LYS A 234 0.24 3.02 -22.94
N LYS A 235 1.14 2.03 -22.93
CA LYS A 235 0.95 0.77 -23.67
C LYS A 235 -0.32 0.04 -23.24
N LEU A 236 -0.60 0.01 -21.94
CA LEU A 236 -1.81 -0.65 -21.41
C LEU A 236 -3.11 0.09 -21.79
N LEU A 237 -3.09 1.42 -21.83
CA LEU A 237 -4.27 2.23 -22.14
C LEU A 237 -4.59 2.26 -23.63
N PHE A 238 -3.57 2.30 -24.48
CA PHE A 238 -3.72 2.47 -25.92
C PHE A 238 -3.50 1.19 -26.73
N ASP A 239 -3.26 0.06 -26.05
CA ASP A 239 -2.97 -1.26 -26.66
C ASP A 239 -1.83 -1.16 -27.71
N LEU A 240 -0.79 -0.36 -27.41
CA LEU A 240 0.40 -0.10 -28.25
C LEU A 240 1.51 -1.14 -28.07
#